data_AF-A0A7L9UA63-F1
#
_entry.id   AF-A0A7L9UA63-F1
#
_cell.length_a   1.000
_cell.length_b   1.000
_cell.length_c   1.000
_cell.angle_alpha   90.00
_cell.angle_beta   90.00
_cell.angle_gamma   90.00
#
_symmetry.space_group_name_H-M   'P 1'
#
loop_
_entity.id
_entity.type
_entity.pdbx_description
1 polymer ?
#
loop_
_entity_poly.entity_id
_entity_poly.type
_entity_poly.pdbx_seq_one_letter_code
_entity_poly.pdbx_strand_id
1 'polypeptide(L)'
;MAKIHTHYDNLKVARGAPQEVVRAAYKALSQKYHPDKNQGDEKAARIMAIVNTAYNILSDPVRRREHDEWIAAEEWEVEWLESSGDEGHREGGTRVRGENWESPPPAPRPRRRLLRDPRWWLGLLGGMAVGAVCVLVLLQPRVLPAALAFSGKEQAAALTSIPNPDPDAWASPAGAKAPSVKTLAVTQLLVPPRQPECDTDLATPEAPNGEPWPEQSGYVPGYPLGNSGREMTVVVDNSANPTPVFVKIVDLERRSNVRHAYVLGNGTLTIDGLAAGKYEVRYQNVVGSAARSECANRTRRADAGF
;
A
#
# COMPACT_ATOMS: atom_id res chain seq x y z
N MET A 1 -14.04 -3.25 10.46
CA MET A 1 -13.32 -2.10 11.06
C MET A 1 -11.84 -2.40 11.19
N ALA A 2 -11.14 -2.34 10.06
CA ALA A 2 -9.70 -2.19 10.06
C ALA A 2 -9.36 -0.86 10.76
N LYS A 3 -8.57 -0.89 11.85
CA LYS A 3 -8.15 0.33 12.54
C LYS A 3 -6.83 0.80 11.95
N ILE A 4 -6.81 2.01 11.38
CA ILE A 4 -5.59 2.65 10.86
C ILE A 4 -4.65 2.95 12.05
N HIS A 5 -3.36 2.65 11.90
CA HIS A 5 -2.36 2.87 12.95
C HIS A 5 -1.78 4.29 12.86
N THR A 6 -2.03 5.12 13.88
CA THR A 6 -1.76 6.57 13.83
C THR A 6 -0.62 7.00 14.78
N HIS A 7 -0.19 8.28 14.70
CA HIS A 7 0.76 8.83 15.68
C HIS A 7 0.22 8.83 17.11
N TYR A 8 -1.09 8.88 17.30
CA TYR A 8 -1.72 8.75 18.62
C TYR A 8 -1.51 7.34 19.20
N ASP A 9 -1.60 6.30 18.37
CA ASP A 9 -1.36 4.90 18.77
C ASP A 9 0.11 4.63 19.11
N ASN A 10 1.04 5.36 18.47
CA ASN A 10 2.47 5.30 18.80
C ASN A 10 2.76 5.89 20.19
N LEU A 11 2.15 7.01 20.52
CA LEU A 11 2.26 7.66 21.83
C LEU A 11 1.33 7.06 22.89
N LYS A 12 0.47 6.09 22.53
CA LYS A 12 -0.51 5.44 23.41
C LYS A 12 -1.49 6.43 24.05
N VAL A 13 -1.89 7.45 23.30
CA VAL A 13 -2.85 8.48 23.72
C VAL A 13 -4.11 8.44 22.84
N ALA A 14 -5.21 8.99 23.35
CA ALA A 14 -6.42 9.16 22.56
C ALA A 14 -6.28 10.31 21.55
N ARG A 15 -7.01 10.26 20.42
CA ARG A 15 -7.02 11.32 19.38
C ARG A 15 -7.40 12.70 19.96
N GLY A 16 -8.36 12.72 20.88
CA GLY A 16 -8.81 13.93 21.59
C GLY A 16 -7.96 14.33 22.82
N ALA A 17 -6.78 13.74 23.02
CA ALA A 17 -5.96 14.06 24.18
C ALA A 17 -5.48 15.52 24.17
N PRO A 18 -5.50 16.23 25.31
CA PRO A 18 -4.94 17.58 25.39
C PRO A 18 -3.43 17.56 25.22
N GLN A 19 -2.85 18.71 24.84
CA GLN A 19 -1.41 18.82 24.54
C GLN A 19 -0.50 18.39 25.69
N GLU A 20 -0.96 18.62 26.92
CA GLU A 20 -0.26 18.23 28.15
C GLU A 20 -0.10 16.71 28.27
N VAL A 21 -1.13 15.96 27.89
CA VAL A 21 -1.12 14.49 27.91
C VAL A 21 -0.17 13.94 26.85
N VAL A 22 -0.13 14.55 25.67
CA VAL A 22 0.81 14.19 24.60
C VAL A 22 2.26 14.39 25.07
N ARG A 23 2.55 15.53 25.72
CA ARG A 23 3.88 15.81 26.29
C ARG A 23 4.24 14.86 27.42
N ALA A 24 3.30 14.54 28.31
CA ALA A 24 3.52 13.59 29.40
C ALA A 24 3.80 12.18 28.90
N ALA A 25 3.04 11.71 27.91
CA ALA A 25 3.22 10.40 27.28
C ALA A 25 4.59 10.31 26.58
N TYR A 26 4.97 11.34 25.83
CA TYR A 26 6.30 11.43 25.23
C TYR A 26 7.40 11.30 26.29
N LYS A 27 7.34 12.09 27.36
CA LYS A 27 8.34 12.03 28.44
C LYS A 27 8.47 10.64 29.06
N ALA A 28 7.34 9.97 29.32
CA ALA A 28 7.33 8.61 29.88
C ALA A 28 7.95 7.57 28.92
N LEU A 29 7.58 7.63 27.64
CA LEU A 29 8.09 6.71 26.62
C LEU A 29 9.57 6.96 26.32
N SER A 30 9.98 8.22 26.22
CA SER A 30 11.38 8.61 26.03
C SER A 30 12.27 8.15 27.17
N GLN A 31 11.80 8.23 28.42
CA GLN A 31 12.56 7.71 29.57
C GLN A 31 12.67 6.19 29.58
N LYS A 32 11.69 5.49 29.01
CA LYS A 32 11.68 4.02 28.92
C LYS A 32 12.60 3.52 27.81
N TYR A 33 12.59 4.18 26.66
CA TYR A 33 13.32 3.77 25.46
C TYR A 33 14.57 4.61 25.18
N HIS A 34 15.05 5.39 26.16
CA HIS A 34 16.25 6.22 26.01
C HIS A 34 17.48 5.36 25.66
N PRO A 35 18.34 5.79 24.71
CA PRO A 35 19.54 5.04 24.34
C PRO A 35 20.49 4.83 25.54
N ASP A 36 20.64 5.82 26.42
CA ASP A 36 21.53 5.69 27.59
C ASP A 36 21.12 4.57 28.55
N LYS A 37 19.81 4.27 28.65
CA LYS A 37 19.30 3.20 29.52
C LYS A 37 19.22 1.85 28.83
N ASN A 38 19.15 1.84 27.49
CA ASN A 38 19.00 0.65 26.67
C ASN A 38 20.16 0.55 25.67
N GLN A 39 21.39 0.62 26.19
CA GLN A 39 22.59 0.58 25.36
C GLN A 39 22.69 -0.77 24.64
N GLY A 40 22.79 -0.75 23.31
CA GLY A 40 22.87 -1.94 22.47
C GLY A 40 21.53 -2.60 22.10
N ASP A 41 20.38 -2.05 22.53
CA ASP A 41 19.06 -2.53 22.08
C ASP A 41 18.56 -1.74 20.86
N GLU A 42 18.70 -2.33 19.67
CA GLU A 42 18.20 -1.75 18.42
C GLU A 42 16.68 -1.56 18.42
N LYS A 43 15.93 -2.39 19.15
CA LYS A 43 14.46 -2.27 19.22
C LYS A 43 14.07 -1.02 20.00
N ALA A 44 14.72 -0.76 21.13
CA ALA A 44 14.51 0.45 21.90
C ALA A 44 14.83 1.70 21.07
N ALA A 45 15.94 1.69 20.32
CA ALA A 45 16.31 2.78 19.42
C ALA A 45 15.24 3.03 18.33
N ARG A 46 14.72 1.96 17.71
CA ARG A 46 13.65 2.06 16.70
C ARG A 46 12.36 2.62 17.30
N ILE A 47 11.95 2.13 18.48
CA ILE A 47 10.74 2.62 19.15
C ILE A 47 10.91 4.10 19.52
N MET A 48 12.08 4.49 20.02
CA MET A 48 12.39 5.88 20.36
C MET A 48 12.30 6.79 19.12
N ALA A 49 12.80 6.35 17.97
CA ALA A 49 12.67 7.08 16.72
C ALA A 49 11.18 7.30 16.34
N ILE A 50 10.34 6.27 16.45
CA ILE A 50 8.89 6.36 16.17
C ILE A 50 8.19 7.30 17.16
N VAL A 51 8.58 7.27 18.44
CA VAL A 51 8.02 8.14 19.48
C VAL A 51 8.39 9.60 19.22
N ASN A 52 9.64 9.86 18.78
CA ASN A 52 10.10 11.20 18.42
C ASN A 52 9.35 11.75 17.19
N THR A 53 9.14 10.95 16.15
CA THR A 53 8.38 11.40 14.97
C THR A 53 6.93 11.69 15.31
N ALA A 54 6.28 10.82 16.08
CA ALA A 54 4.91 11.02 16.54
C ALA A 54 4.77 12.32 17.37
N TYR A 55 5.70 12.59 18.29
CA TYR A 55 5.69 13.81 19.09
C TYR A 55 5.94 15.06 18.25
N ASN A 56 6.82 15.02 17.26
CA ASN A 56 7.09 16.17 16.38
C ASN A 56 5.82 16.63 15.62
N ILE A 57 4.96 15.69 15.24
CA ILE A 57 3.70 15.99 14.53
C ILE A 57 2.62 16.43 15.51
N LEU A 58 2.45 15.73 16.63
CA LEU A 58 1.38 16.00 17.60
C LEU A 58 1.71 17.16 18.57
N SER A 59 2.94 17.69 18.56
CA SER A 59 3.34 18.80 19.43
C SER A 59 2.96 20.18 18.86
N ASP A 60 2.96 20.31 17.53
CA ASP A 60 2.60 21.53 16.83
C ASP A 60 1.11 21.51 16.45
N PRO A 61 0.30 22.51 16.85
CA PRO A 61 -1.13 22.53 16.54
C PRO A 61 -1.44 22.54 15.04
N VAL A 62 -0.57 23.11 14.20
CA VAL A 62 -0.79 23.16 12.74
C VAL A 62 -0.61 21.78 12.14
N ARG A 63 0.52 21.12 12.44
CA ARG A 63 0.81 19.76 11.96
C ARG A 63 -0.15 18.72 12.52
N ARG A 64 -0.61 18.91 13.76
CA ARG A 64 -1.63 18.06 14.38
C ARG A 64 -2.93 18.15 13.59
N ARG A 65 -3.35 19.35 13.18
CA ARG A 65 -4.56 19.53 12.37
C ARG A 65 -4.43 18.86 11.00
N GLU A 66 -3.33 19.07 10.30
CA GLU A 66 -3.07 18.42 9.00
C GLU A 66 -3.10 16.89 9.10
N HIS A 67 -2.51 16.34 10.18
CA HIS A 67 -2.57 14.91 10.45
C HIS A 67 -3.99 14.42 10.79
N ASP A 68 -4.77 15.21 11.53
CA ASP A 68 -6.16 14.87 11.85
C ASP A 68 -7.07 14.90 10.60
N GLU A 69 -6.82 15.83 9.67
CA GLU A 69 -7.48 15.90 8.35
C GLU A 69 -7.13 14.67 7.50
N TRP A 70 -5.85 14.28 7.46
CA TRP A 70 -5.42 13.06 6.77
C TRP A 70 -6.09 11.80 7.33
N ILE A 71 -6.17 11.65 8.67
CA ILE A 71 -6.88 10.53 9.29
C ILE A 71 -8.35 10.50 8.86
N ALA A 72 -9.02 11.66 8.85
CA ALA A 72 -10.43 11.74 8.48
C ALA A 72 -10.68 11.32 7.01
N ALA A 73 -9.77 11.69 6.10
CA ALA A 73 -9.83 11.27 4.70
C ALA A 73 -9.64 9.75 4.54
N GLU A 74 -8.69 9.17 5.27
CA GLU A 74 -8.40 7.73 5.22
C GLU A 74 -9.54 6.89 5.85
N GLU A 75 -10.12 7.36 6.95
CA GLU A 75 -11.27 6.71 7.60
C GLU A 75 -12.50 6.68 6.67
N TRP A 76 -12.73 7.76 5.91
CA TRP A 76 -13.81 7.83 4.92
C TRP A 76 -13.65 6.79 3.80
N GLU A 77 -12.43 6.59 3.30
CA GLU A 77 -12.16 5.60 2.26
C GLU A 77 -12.40 4.16 2.75
N VAL A 78 -12.01 3.86 3.99
CA VAL A 78 -12.25 2.55 4.61
C VAL A 78 -13.75 2.29 4.81
N GLU A 79 -14.51 3.28 5.27
CA GLU A 79 -15.96 3.16 5.44
C GLU A 79 -16.67 2.94 4.09
N TRP A 80 -16.27 3.69 3.06
CA TRP A 80 -16.80 3.51 1.71
C TRP A 80 -16.53 2.10 1.17
N LEU A 81 -15.30 1.60 1.32
CA LEU A 81 -14.92 0.24 0.93
C LEU A 81 -15.69 -0.84 1.73
N GLU A 82 -15.83 -0.68 3.05
CA GLU A 82 -16.60 -1.60 3.89
C GLU A 82 -18.10 -1.59 3.52
N SER A 83 -18.66 -0.45 3.10
CA SER A 83 -20.07 -0.35 2.63
C SER A 83 -20.31 -1.00 1.27
N SER A 84 -19.36 -0.87 0.34
CA SER A 84 -19.45 -1.46 -1.01
C SER A 84 -19.19 -2.97 -1.05
N GLY A 85 -18.68 -3.55 0.04
CA GLY A 85 -18.36 -4.97 0.15
C GLY A 85 -19.51 -5.88 0.60
N ASP A 86 -20.63 -5.34 1.07
CA ASP A 86 -21.72 -6.12 1.68
C ASP A 86 -22.91 -6.41 0.73
N GLU A 87 -22.80 -6.08 -0.57
CA GLU A 87 -23.83 -6.39 -1.57
C GLU A 87 -23.64 -7.77 -2.27
N GLY A 88 -22.59 -8.52 -1.93
CA GLY A 88 -22.22 -9.78 -2.62
C GLY A 88 -22.69 -11.09 -1.98
N HIS A 89 -23.37 -11.08 -0.83
CA HIS A 89 -23.81 -12.32 -0.14
C HIS A 89 -25.23 -12.23 0.43
N ARG A 90 -26.23 -12.05 -0.44
CA ARG A 90 -27.61 -12.49 -0.20
C ARG A 90 -28.21 -13.09 -1.47
N GLU A 91 -27.78 -14.31 -1.81
CA GLU A 91 -28.52 -15.16 -2.74
C GLU A 91 -29.42 -16.15 -1.98
N GLY A 92 -30.71 -16.17 -2.35
CA GLY A 92 -31.50 -17.39 -2.42
C GLY A 92 -32.53 -17.64 -1.30
N GLY A 93 -33.80 -17.22 -1.51
CA GLY A 93 -34.90 -17.72 -0.67
C GLY A 93 -36.28 -17.04 -0.79
N THR A 94 -36.90 -17.06 -1.96
CA THR A 94 -38.37 -17.14 -2.23
C THR A 94 -39.37 -16.44 -1.28
N ARG A 95 -40.08 -15.40 -1.74
CA ARG A 95 -41.51 -15.47 -2.13
C ARG A 95 -42.09 -14.10 -2.51
N VAL A 96 -42.95 -14.18 -3.52
CA VAL A 96 -43.88 -13.18 -4.05
C VAL A 96 -44.86 -12.65 -2.99
N ARG A 97 -45.18 -11.35 -3.12
CA ARG A 97 -46.43 -10.63 -2.76
C ARG A 97 -46.59 -10.08 -1.33
N GLY A 98 -46.68 -8.74 -1.27
CA GLY A 98 -47.78 -8.05 -0.59
C GLY A 98 -47.47 -7.33 0.72
N GLU A 99 -47.75 -6.02 0.71
CA GLU A 99 -48.34 -5.24 1.82
C GLU A 99 -47.45 -4.80 3.00
N ASN A 100 -47.07 -3.53 2.94
CA ASN A 100 -47.27 -2.47 3.95
C ASN A 100 -47.11 -2.81 5.44
N TRP A 101 -46.05 -2.28 6.10
CA TRP A 101 -46.14 -1.69 7.46
C TRP A 101 -44.82 -1.00 7.90
N GLU A 102 -44.97 0.21 8.45
CA GLU A 102 -44.01 1.04 9.20
C GLU A 102 -43.08 0.27 10.17
N SER A 103 -41.77 0.53 10.10
CA SER A 103 -40.81 0.02 11.08
C SER A 103 -40.99 0.68 12.46
N PRO A 104 -41.11 -0.07 13.57
CA PRO A 104 -41.10 0.50 14.91
C PRO A 104 -39.65 0.84 15.35
N PRO A 105 -39.45 1.85 16.21
CA PRO A 105 -38.12 2.24 16.65
C PRO A 105 -37.48 1.18 17.55
N PRO A 106 -36.15 0.99 17.49
CA PRO A 106 -35.47 -0.04 18.29
C PRO A 106 -35.39 0.34 19.78
N ALA A 107 -35.60 -0.66 20.65
CA ALA A 107 -35.51 -0.53 22.10
C ALA A 107 -34.04 -0.41 22.60
N PRO A 108 -33.78 0.32 23.71
CA PRO A 108 -32.43 0.43 24.27
C PRO A 108 -31.99 -0.85 25.00
N ARG A 109 -30.73 -1.27 24.81
CA ARG A 109 -30.13 -2.42 25.52
C ARG A 109 -29.03 -2.01 26.52
N PRO A 110 -28.88 -2.75 27.64
CA PRO A 110 -28.17 -2.30 28.84
C PRO A 110 -26.64 -2.53 28.80
N ARG A 111 -25.91 -1.65 29.49
CA ARG A 111 -24.46 -1.76 29.76
C ARG A 111 -24.16 -2.96 30.67
N ARG A 112 -23.27 -3.87 30.25
CA ARG A 112 -22.67 -4.89 31.13
C ARG A 112 -21.18 -4.64 31.33
N ARG A 113 -20.80 -4.55 32.61
CA ARG A 113 -19.44 -4.50 33.14
C ARG A 113 -18.82 -5.90 33.04
N LEU A 114 -17.66 -6.01 32.40
CA LEU A 114 -16.83 -7.22 32.33
C LEU A 114 -15.49 -6.95 33.03
N LEU A 115 -15.56 -6.75 34.34
CA LEU A 115 -14.47 -7.07 35.24
C LEU A 115 -14.88 -8.38 35.90
N ARG A 116 -13.98 -9.38 35.85
CA ARG A 116 -14.01 -10.68 36.54
C ARG A 116 -14.27 -11.89 35.61
N ASP A 117 -13.27 -12.22 34.80
CA ASP A 117 -13.11 -13.55 34.20
C ASP A 117 -11.88 -14.27 34.81
N PRO A 118 -12.02 -15.51 35.34
CA PRO A 118 -10.99 -16.23 36.11
C PRO A 118 -9.86 -16.87 35.29
N ARG A 119 -9.78 -16.61 33.98
CA ARG A 119 -8.77 -17.19 33.07
C ARG A 119 -7.40 -16.52 33.15
N TRP A 120 -7.28 -15.40 33.87
CA TRP A 120 -6.04 -14.63 34.04
C TRP A 120 -5.04 -15.26 35.02
N TRP A 121 -5.50 -16.13 35.94
CA TRP A 121 -4.64 -16.73 36.97
C TRP A 121 -3.83 -17.96 36.51
N LEU A 122 -4.18 -18.59 35.38
CA LEU A 122 -3.47 -19.78 34.87
C LEU A 122 -2.20 -19.43 34.05
N GLY A 123 -2.07 -18.18 33.57
CA GLY A 123 -0.88 -17.74 32.83
C GLY A 123 0.34 -17.43 33.70
N LEU A 124 0.14 -17.16 35.00
CA LEU A 124 1.22 -16.80 35.94
C LEU A 124 2.05 -18.01 36.40
N LEU A 125 1.52 -19.23 36.36
CA LEU A 125 2.23 -20.45 36.77
C LEU A 125 3.09 -21.07 35.65
N GLY A 126 2.78 -20.82 34.38
CA GLY A 126 3.54 -21.36 33.24
C GLY A 126 4.91 -20.72 33.02
N GLY A 127 5.14 -19.51 33.56
CA GLY A 127 6.38 -18.76 33.36
C GLY A 127 7.58 -19.18 34.22
N MET A 128 7.37 -19.95 35.31
CA MET A 128 8.47 -20.34 36.22
C MET A 128 9.28 -21.56 35.73
N ALA A 129 8.74 -22.41 34.86
CA ALA A 129 9.42 -23.64 34.44
C ALA A 129 10.52 -23.40 33.38
N VAL A 130 10.42 -22.35 32.57
CA VAL A 130 11.38 -22.05 31.48
C VAL A 130 12.62 -21.33 32.01
N GLY A 131 12.52 -20.64 33.15
CA GLY A 131 13.65 -19.96 33.79
C GLY A 131 14.71 -20.88 34.40
N ALA A 132 14.37 -22.14 34.71
CA ALA A 132 15.27 -23.08 35.38
C ALA A 132 16.31 -23.73 34.44
N VAL A 133 16.06 -23.77 33.14
CA VAL A 133 16.95 -24.43 32.16
C VAL A 133 18.06 -23.49 31.66
N CYS A 134 17.80 -22.17 31.64
CA CYS A 134 18.77 -21.20 31.11
C CYS A 134 19.89 -20.82 32.10
N VAL A 135 19.77 -21.20 33.38
CA VAL A 135 20.76 -20.92 34.43
C VAL A 135 21.85 -22.00 34.51
N LEU A 136 21.64 -23.18 33.91
CA LEU A 136 22.60 -24.30 33.96
C LEU A 136 23.66 -24.30 32.84
N VAL A 137 23.55 -23.41 31.84
CA VAL A 137 24.50 -23.36 30.70
C VAL A 137 25.55 -22.23 30.86
N LEU A 138 25.42 -21.36 31.87
CA LEU A 138 26.33 -20.21 32.07
C LEU A 138 27.39 -20.39 33.18
N LEU A 139 27.50 -21.57 33.79
CA LEU A 139 28.55 -21.87 34.77
C LEU A 139 29.45 -23.01 34.27
N GLN A 140 30.46 -22.72 33.45
CA GLN A 140 31.73 -23.45 33.45
C GLN A 140 32.86 -22.51 32.95
N PRO A 141 33.88 -22.17 33.77
CA PRO A 141 35.02 -21.37 33.34
C PRO A 141 36.28 -22.21 33.04
N ARG A 142 36.98 -21.78 31.97
CA ARG A 142 38.44 -21.84 31.71
C ARG A 142 39.16 -23.20 31.61
N VAL A 143 39.86 -23.38 30.48
CA VAL A 143 41.33 -23.63 30.46
C VAL A 143 41.94 -23.28 29.09
N LEU A 144 42.99 -22.46 29.10
CA LEU A 144 44.02 -22.31 28.04
C LEU A 144 45.24 -23.17 28.44
N PRO A 145 46.13 -23.54 27.51
CA PRO A 145 47.38 -22.77 27.26
C PRO A 145 47.72 -22.68 25.75
N ALA A 146 48.26 -21.59 25.20
CA ALA A 146 49.59 -20.97 25.37
C ALA A 146 50.76 -21.79 24.80
N ALA A 147 51.30 -21.29 23.67
CA ALA A 147 52.73 -21.13 23.33
C ALA A 147 53.02 -21.54 21.88
N LEU A 148 53.50 -20.60 21.06
CA LEU A 148 54.90 -20.54 20.66
C LEU A 148 55.10 -19.39 19.67
N ALA A 149 56.05 -18.53 20.03
CA ALA A 149 56.54 -17.42 19.24
C ALA A 149 57.30 -17.91 18.01
N PHE A 150 57.26 -17.17 16.90
CA PHE A 150 58.42 -17.05 16.04
C PHE A 150 58.42 -15.73 15.27
N SER A 151 59.57 -15.07 15.36
CA SER A 151 60.01 -13.87 14.64
C SER A 151 60.20 -14.17 13.15
N GLY A 152 59.96 -13.20 12.27
CA GLY A 152 60.27 -13.38 10.84
C GLY A 152 59.93 -12.15 10.00
N LYS A 153 60.99 -11.44 9.61
CA LYS A 153 60.99 -10.22 8.80
C LYS A 153 61.01 -10.57 7.31
N GLU A 154 60.38 -9.71 6.49
CA GLU A 154 60.61 -9.47 5.05
C GLU A 154 60.54 -10.65 4.05
N GLN A 155 59.69 -10.54 3.01
CA GLN A 155 60.11 -10.32 1.61
C GLN A 155 58.95 -10.47 0.62
N ALA A 156 58.91 -9.54 -0.32
CA ALA A 156 58.13 -9.63 -1.54
C ALA A 156 58.66 -10.73 -2.45
N ALA A 157 57.77 -11.49 -3.07
CA ALA A 157 58.02 -12.11 -4.37
C ALA A 157 56.68 -12.46 -5.03
N ALA A 158 56.58 -12.04 -6.28
CA ALA A 158 55.47 -12.27 -7.18
C ALA A 158 55.25 -13.77 -7.46
N LEU A 159 53.98 -14.17 -7.53
CA LEU A 159 53.56 -15.37 -8.24
C LEU A 159 52.28 -15.05 -9.01
N THR A 160 52.45 -15.06 -10.33
CA THR A 160 51.49 -14.95 -11.40
C THR A 160 50.33 -15.94 -11.22
N SER A 161 49.11 -15.45 -11.00
CA SER A 161 47.89 -16.21 -11.23
C SER A 161 47.39 -15.93 -12.64
N ILE A 162 47.38 -16.97 -13.48
CA ILE A 162 46.71 -16.99 -14.78
C ILE A 162 45.19 -16.90 -14.50
N PRO A 163 44.44 -15.95 -15.11
CA PRO A 163 42.99 -15.94 -14.99
C PRO A 163 42.38 -17.04 -15.86
N ASN A 164 41.44 -17.80 -15.30
CA ASN A 164 40.53 -18.63 -16.08
C ASN A 164 39.72 -17.74 -17.03
N PRO A 165 39.55 -18.11 -18.31
CA PRO A 165 38.68 -17.37 -19.21
C PRO A 165 37.21 -17.64 -18.87
N ASP A 166 36.48 -16.58 -18.53
CA ASP A 166 35.03 -16.61 -18.42
C ASP A 166 34.41 -16.92 -19.80
N PRO A 167 33.46 -17.88 -19.90
CA PRO A 167 32.90 -18.31 -21.18
C PRO A 167 32.00 -17.28 -21.89
N ASP A 168 31.77 -16.09 -21.29
CA ASP A 168 30.84 -15.07 -21.81
C ASP A 168 31.51 -13.76 -22.27
N ALA A 169 32.84 -13.73 -22.41
CA ALA A 169 33.57 -12.53 -22.84
C ALA A 169 33.43 -12.30 -24.36
N TRP A 170 32.34 -11.67 -24.78
CA TRP A 170 32.24 -11.07 -26.12
C TRP A 170 33.21 -9.89 -26.23
N ALA A 171 34.04 -9.91 -27.26
CA ALA A 171 35.15 -9.00 -27.52
C ALA A 171 34.75 -7.52 -27.36
N SER A 172 35.37 -6.83 -26.40
CA SER A 172 35.39 -5.36 -26.35
C SER A 172 36.77 -4.87 -26.77
N PRO A 173 36.88 -3.99 -27.80
CA PRO A 173 38.15 -3.33 -28.08
C PRO A 173 38.54 -2.44 -26.89
N ALA A 174 39.81 -2.54 -26.51
CA ALA A 174 40.36 -1.89 -25.32
C ALA A 174 40.13 -0.37 -25.33
N GLY A 175 39.44 0.13 -24.30
CA GLY A 175 39.35 1.57 -23.98
C GLY A 175 37.96 2.18 -23.96
N ALA A 176 36.92 1.50 -24.45
CA ALA A 176 35.55 1.98 -24.30
C ALA A 176 34.95 1.51 -22.97
N LYS A 177 34.55 2.45 -22.10
CA LYS A 177 33.68 2.15 -20.95
C LYS A 177 32.45 1.44 -21.51
N ALA A 178 32.23 0.19 -21.10
CA ALA A 178 31.07 -0.58 -21.55
C ALA A 178 29.81 0.29 -21.43
N PRO A 179 29.01 0.43 -22.50
CA PRO A 179 27.80 1.22 -22.42
C PRO A 179 26.95 0.65 -21.28
N SER A 180 26.47 1.51 -20.39
CA SER A 180 25.58 1.08 -19.31
C SER A 180 24.37 0.41 -19.96
N VAL A 181 24.21 -0.90 -19.77
CA VAL A 181 23.06 -1.64 -20.24
C VAL A 181 21.85 -1.10 -19.49
N LYS A 182 21.02 -0.30 -20.16
CA LYS A 182 19.75 0.20 -19.62
C LYS A 182 18.68 -0.80 -19.99
N THR A 183 18.27 -1.62 -19.04
CA THR A 183 17.11 -2.50 -19.18
C THR A 183 15.84 -1.68 -18.88
N LEU A 184 14.92 -1.63 -19.84
CA LEU A 184 13.58 -1.09 -19.64
C LEU A 184 12.60 -2.25 -19.62
N ALA A 185 11.79 -2.33 -18.57
CA ALA A 185 10.70 -3.30 -18.55
C ALA A 185 9.47 -2.66 -19.22
N VAL A 186 9.10 -3.24 -20.37
CA VAL A 186 7.93 -2.82 -21.15
C VAL A 186 6.80 -3.80 -20.86
N THR A 187 5.70 -3.30 -20.34
CA THR A 187 4.48 -4.09 -20.14
C THR A 187 3.43 -3.62 -21.13
N GLN A 188 3.01 -4.50 -22.04
CA GLN A 188 1.93 -4.20 -22.99
C GLN A 188 0.60 -4.73 -22.44
N LEU A 189 -0.37 -3.84 -22.29
CA LEU A 189 -1.75 -4.17 -22.02
C LEU A 189 -2.53 -4.14 -23.34
N LEU A 190 -2.95 -5.31 -23.79
CA LEU A 190 -3.89 -5.43 -24.90
C LEU A 190 -5.30 -5.43 -24.31
N VAL A 191 -6.10 -4.43 -24.67
CA VAL A 191 -7.50 -4.40 -24.27
C VAL A 191 -8.26 -5.39 -25.15
N PRO A 192 -8.86 -6.46 -24.58
CA PRO A 192 -9.56 -7.46 -25.38
C PRO A 192 -10.74 -6.82 -26.10
N PRO A 193 -11.07 -7.30 -27.32
CA PRO A 193 -12.23 -6.81 -28.06
C PRO A 193 -13.50 -7.18 -27.30
N ARG A 194 -14.30 -6.18 -26.93
CA ARG A 194 -15.60 -6.38 -26.28
C ARG A 194 -16.67 -5.44 -26.82
N GLN A 195 -17.92 -5.89 -26.82
CA GLN A 195 -19.04 -5.03 -27.14
C GLN A 195 -19.32 -4.07 -25.97
N PRO A 196 -19.79 -2.84 -26.23
CA PRO A 196 -20.17 -1.92 -25.17
C PRO A 196 -21.37 -2.47 -24.39
N GLU A 197 -21.22 -2.59 -23.08
CA GLU A 197 -22.26 -3.04 -22.16
C GLU A 197 -22.80 -1.83 -21.39
N CYS A 198 -24.07 -1.51 -21.57
CA CYS A 198 -24.67 -0.29 -21.05
C CYS A 198 -24.78 -0.25 -19.51
N ASP A 199 -24.75 -1.40 -18.84
CA ASP A 199 -24.89 -1.50 -17.38
C ASP A 199 -23.54 -1.34 -16.66
N THR A 200 -22.45 -1.80 -17.28
CA THR A 200 -21.10 -1.87 -16.67
C THR A 200 -20.20 -0.70 -17.10
N ASP A 201 -20.42 -0.18 -18.31
CA ASP A 201 -19.54 0.84 -18.89
C ASP A 201 -19.88 2.25 -18.37
N LEU A 202 -18.85 3.09 -18.22
CA LEU A 202 -18.98 4.40 -17.61
C LEU A 202 -19.68 5.36 -18.58
N ALA A 203 -20.95 5.63 -18.33
CA ALA A 203 -21.74 6.59 -19.10
C ALA A 203 -21.70 7.98 -18.42
N THR A 204 -20.53 8.63 -18.34
CA THR A 204 -20.37 10.00 -17.79
C THR A 204 -19.87 11.00 -18.84
N PRO A 205 -20.41 12.24 -18.88
CA PRO A 205 -19.96 13.25 -19.84
C PRO A 205 -18.57 13.81 -19.46
N GLU A 206 -18.22 13.71 -18.19
CA GLU A 206 -17.00 14.20 -17.57
C GLU A 206 -16.30 13.04 -16.84
N ALA A 207 -15.00 13.20 -16.61
CA ALA A 207 -14.20 12.29 -15.83
C ALA A 207 -14.61 12.32 -14.34
N PRO A 208 -14.21 11.31 -13.52
CA PRO A 208 -14.63 11.24 -12.12
C PRO A 208 -14.19 12.44 -11.25
N ASN A 209 -13.26 13.26 -11.73
CA ASN A 209 -12.82 14.50 -11.11
C ASN A 209 -13.57 15.76 -11.58
N GLY A 210 -14.57 15.63 -12.46
CA GLY A 210 -15.36 16.73 -13.01
C GLY A 210 -14.70 17.46 -14.20
N GLU A 211 -13.53 17.03 -14.63
CA GLU A 211 -12.89 17.57 -15.84
C GLU A 211 -13.47 16.92 -17.11
N PRO A 212 -13.55 17.64 -18.23
CA PRO A 212 -13.97 17.05 -19.49
C PRO A 212 -12.95 16.01 -19.98
N TRP A 213 -13.44 14.99 -20.68
CA TRP A 213 -12.57 13.99 -21.31
C TRP A 213 -11.67 14.67 -22.37
N PRO A 214 -10.37 14.33 -22.44
CA PRO A 214 -9.48 14.91 -23.42
C PRO A 214 -9.84 14.45 -24.85
N GLU A 215 -9.66 15.34 -25.83
CA GLU A 215 -9.95 15.04 -27.25
C GLU A 215 -8.95 14.04 -27.87
N GLN A 216 -7.81 13.83 -27.22
CA GLN A 216 -6.73 12.95 -27.68
C GLN A 216 -6.36 11.96 -26.57
N SER A 217 -5.84 10.80 -26.98
CA SER A 217 -5.29 9.83 -26.03
C SER A 217 -4.17 10.46 -25.21
N GLY A 218 -4.30 10.47 -23.89
CA GLY A 218 -3.35 11.16 -23.01
C GLY A 218 -3.72 11.07 -21.53
N TYR A 219 -3.02 11.83 -20.70
CA TYR A 219 -3.33 11.94 -19.28
C TYR A 219 -4.58 12.78 -19.05
N VAL A 220 -5.41 12.38 -18.10
CA VAL A 220 -6.62 13.14 -17.74
C VAL A 220 -6.20 14.36 -16.90
N PRO A 221 -6.60 15.59 -17.29
CA PRO A 221 -6.31 16.80 -16.52
C PRO A 221 -6.77 16.70 -15.07
N GLY A 222 -6.08 17.36 -14.15
CA GLY A 222 -6.45 17.42 -12.73
C GLY A 222 -6.02 16.22 -11.87
N TYR A 223 -5.58 15.11 -12.46
CA TYR A 223 -5.00 13.99 -11.69
C TYR A 223 -3.50 14.18 -11.42
N PRO A 224 -3.01 13.81 -10.24
CA PRO A 224 -1.57 13.87 -9.94
C PRO A 224 -0.80 12.82 -10.77
N LEU A 225 0.38 13.22 -11.25
CA LEU A 225 1.33 12.33 -11.92
C LEU A 225 2.35 11.83 -10.89
N GLY A 226 2.05 10.68 -10.28
CA GLY A 226 2.90 10.05 -9.28
C GLY A 226 4.02 9.19 -9.87
N ASN A 227 4.94 8.80 -8.98
CA ASN A 227 5.98 7.78 -9.19
C ASN A 227 6.77 7.91 -10.50
N SER A 228 7.31 9.10 -10.73
CA SER A 228 8.13 9.41 -11.91
C SER A 228 9.49 8.69 -11.84
N GLY A 229 9.85 7.99 -12.91
CA GLY A 229 11.11 7.27 -13.08
C GLY A 229 11.50 7.16 -14.56
N ARG A 230 12.39 6.24 -14.90
CA ARG A 230 12.81 5.97 -16.29
C ARG A 230 12.89 4.49 -16.63
N GLU A 231 12.51 3.62 -15.69
CA GLU A 231 12.78 2.19 -15.75
C GLU A 231 11.62 1.41 -16.37
N MET A 232 10.40 1.92 -16.23
CA MET A 232 9.17 1.23 -16.62
C MET A 232 8.37 2.06 -17.64
N THR A 233 7.86 1.36 -18.65
CA THR A 233 6.93 1.91 -19.64
C THR A 233 5.76 0.95 -19.81
N VAL A 234 4.55 1.49 -19.78
CA VAL A 234 3.31 0.73 -20.00
C VAL A 234 2.70 1.16 -21.32
N VAL A 235 2.44 0.21 -22.21
CA VAL A 235 1.77 0.48 -23.49
C VAL A 235 0.35 -0.04 -23.40
N VAL A 236 -0.63 0.84 -23.55
CA VAL A 236 -2.05 0.48 -23.59
C VAL A 236 -2.50 0.48 -25.03
N ASP A 237 -2.85 -0.70 -25.55
CA ASP A 237 -3.33 -0.88 -26.91
C ASP A 237 -4.83 -1.13 -26.92
N ASN A 238 -5.58 -0.13 -27.38
CA ASN A 238 -7.03 -0.15 -27.55
C ASN A 238 -7.44 -0.16 -29.03
N SER A 239 -6.54 -0.58 -29.93
CA SER A 239 -6.78 -0.65 -31.37
C SER A 239 -7.94 -1.57 -31.77
N ALA A 240 -8.25 -2.57 -30.94
CA ALA A 240 -9.30 -3.56 -31.20
C ALA A 240 -10.71 -3.12 -30.76
N ASN A 241 -10.86 -1.99 -30.05
CA ASN A 241 -12.16 -1.53 -29.55
C ASN A 241 -12.53 -0.16 -30.13
N PRO A 242 -13.79 0.03 -30.56
CA PRO A 242 -14.24 1.32 -31.10
C PRO A 242 -14.53 2.36 -30.00
N THR A 243 -14.65 1.93 -28.75
CA THR A 243 -14.96 2.81 -27.61
C THR A 243 -13.70 3.25 -26.88
N PRO A 244 -13.70 4.47 -26.32
CA PRO A 244 -12.60 4.94 -25.49
C PRO A 244 -12.56 4.23 -24.14
N VAL A 245 -11.38 4.18 -23.55
CA VAL A 245 -11.08 3.48 -22.31
C VAL A 245 -10.40 4.43 -21.33
N PHE A 246 -10.89 4.43 -20.10
CA PHE A 246 -10.25 5.07 -18.96
C PHE A 246 -9.34 4.07 -18.25
N VAL A 247 -8.09 4.45 -18.03
CA VAL A 247 -7.04 3.61 -17.46
C VAL A 247 -6.54 4.22 -16.16
N LYS A 248 -6.52 3.41 -15.10
CA LYS A 248 -5.96 3.74 -13.79
C LYS A 248 -4.77 2.83 -13.51
N ILE A 249 -3.62 3.44 -13.26
CA ILE A 249 -2.41 2.72 -12.85
C ILE A 249 -2.26 2.84 -11.35
N VAL A 250 -2.14 1.71 -10.67
CA VAL A 250 -1.98 1.61 -9.22
C VAL A 250 -0.64 0.95 -8.92
N ASP A 251 0.13 1.55 -8.01
CA ASP A 251 1.33 0.93 -7.46
C ASP A 251 0.89 -0.03 -6.35
N LEU A 252 1.22 -1.32 -6.49
CA LEU A 252 0.83 -2.35 -5.51
C LEU A 252 1.66 -2.30 -4.23
N GLU A 253 2.89 -1.78 -4.30
CA GLU A 253 3.78 -1.68 -3.14
C GLU A 253 3.38 -0.50 -2.26
N ARG A 254 3.11 0.66 -2.89
CA ARG A 254 2.68 1.88 -2.19
C ARG A 254 1.18 1.97 -1.99
N ARG A 255 0.41 1.09 -2.64
CA ARG A 255 -1.07 1.07 -2.70
C ARG A 255 -1.68 2.42 -3.07
N SER A 256 -0.96 3.22 -3.86
CA SER A 256 -1.38 4.56 -4.27
C SER A 256 -1.74 4.59 -5.75
N ASN A 257 -2.73 5.40 -6.11
CA ASN A 257 -2.97 5.74 -7.50
C ASN A 257 -1.78 6.53 -8.06
N VAL A 258 -1.28 6.11 -9.22
CA VAL A 258 -0.08 6.70 -9.79
C VAL A 258 -0.45 7.66 -10.91
N ARG A 259 -1.27 7.19 -11.86
CA ARG A 259 -1.67 7.95 -13.06
C ARG A 259 -3.04 7.52 -13.55
N HIS A 260 -3.71 8.47 -14.18
CA HIS A 260 -4.98 8.26 -14.86
C HIS A 260 -4.82 8.72 -16.30
N ALA A 261 -5.16 7.84 -17.22
CA ALA A 261 -5.03 8.07 -18.65
C ALA A 261 -6.34 7.76 -19.34
N TYR A 262 -6.55 8.41 -20.47
CA TYR A 262 -7.68 8.22 -21.36
C TYR A 262 -7.14 7.81 -22.71
N VAL A 263 -7.64 6.70 -23.25
CA VAL A 263 -7.23 6.15 -24.54
C VAL A 263 -8.45 6.11 -25.44
N LEU A 264 -8.37 6.74 -26.60
CA LEU A 264 -9.45 6.72 -27.57
C LEU A 264 -9.70 5.33 -28.14
N GLY A 265 -10.89 5.13 -28.71
CA GLY A 265 -11.20 3.95 -29.51
C GLY A 265 -10.28 3.86 -30.72
N ASN A 266 -9.85 2.64 -31.05
CA ASN A 266 -8.89 2.33 -32.11
C ASN A 266 -7.50 2.97 -31.92
N GLY A 267 -7.19 3.41 -30.70
CA GLY A 267 -5.95 4.11 -30.37
C GLY A 267 -5.01 3.31 -29.49
N THR A 268 -3.75 3.75 -29.43
CA THR A 268 -2.73 3.22 -28.52
C THR A 268 -2.11 4.39 -27.75
N LEU A 269 -1.79 4.18 -26.48
CA LEU A 269 -1.11 5.17 -25.64
C LEU A 269 0.09 4.55 -24.93
N THR A 270 1.24 5.21 -25.03
CA THR A 270 2.45 4.86 -24.30
C THR A 270 2.56 5.73 -23.05
N ILE A 271 2.56 5.09 -21.89
CA ILE A 271 2.71 5.73 -20.57
C ILE A 271 4.14 5.46 -20.11
N ASP A 272 4.97 6.49 -20.21
CA ASP A 272 6.41 6.42 -19.97
C ASP A 272 6.80 7.08 -18.64
N GLY A 273 8.04 6.83 -18.23
CA GLY A 273 8.61 7.49 -17.07
C GLY A 273 8.02 7.01 -15.75
N LEU A 274 7.71 5.71 -15.62
CA LEU A 274 7.38 5.10 -14.33
C LEU A 274 8.66 4.58 -13.66
N ALA A 275 8.72 4.70 -12.34
CA ALA A 275 9.78 4.08 -11.55
C ALA A 275 9.69 2.55 -11.58
N ALA A 276 10.77 1.86 -11.26
CA ALA A 276 10.73 0.42 -11.06
C ALA A 276 9.77 0.04 -9.91
N GLY A 277 8.88 -0.92 -10.15
CA GLY A 277 7.89 -1.35 -9.16
C GLY A 277 6.85 -2.30 -9.74
N LYS A 278 6.00 -2.85 -8.86
CA LYS A 278 4.87 -3.71 -9.25
C LYS A 278 3.61 -2.86 -9.44
N TYR A 279 3.11 -2.80 -10.66
CA TYR A 279 1.92 -2.02 -10.99
C TYR A 279 0.73 -2.92 -11.35
N GLU A 280 -0.46 -2.48 -10.97
CA GLU A 280 -1.73 -3.01 -11.45
C GLU A 280 -2.35 -1.98 -12.40
N VAL A 281 -2.69 -2.41 -13.60
CA VAL A 281 -3.38 -1.56 -14.58
C VAL A 281 -4.84 -1.97 -14.61
N ARG A 282 -5.71 -1.05 -14.21
CA ARG A 282 -7.15 -1.22 -14.27
C ARG A 282 -7.70 -0.38 -15.40
N TYR A 283 -8.68 -0.89 -16.12
CA TYR A 283 -9.30 -0.18 -17.22
C TYR A 283 -10.82 -0.31 -17.17
N GLN A 284 -11.52 0.71 -17.66
CA GLN A 284 -12.97 0.73 -17.79
C GLN A 284 -13.35 1.43 -19.09
N ASN A 285 -14.33 0.93 -19.83
CA ASN A 285 -14.78 1.62 -21.04
C ASN A 285 -15.60 2.85 -20.65
N VAL A 286 -15.48 3.88 -21.48
CA VAL A 286 -16.27 5.11 -21.37
C VAL A 286 -17.23 5.16 -22.56
N VAL A 287 -18.51 5.33 -22.28
CA VAL A 287 -19.55 5.46 -23.29
C VAL A 287 -19.77 6.94 -23.57
N GLY A 288 -19.39 7.38 -24.77
CA GLY A 288 -19.64 8.76 -25.22
C GLY A 288 -21.14 9.08 -25.27
N SER A 289 -21.47 10.38 -25.31
CA SER A 289 -22.86 10.88 -25.31
C SER A 289 -23.75 10.28 -26.41
N ALA A 290 -23.18 10.02 -27.61
CA ALA A 290 -23.90 9.40 -28.72
C ALA A 290 -24.32 7.96 -28.39
N ALA A 291 -23.41 7.14 -27.87
CA ALA A 291 -23.68 5.75 -27.50
C ALA A 291 -24.58 5.65 -26.24
N ARG A 292 -24.59 6.68 -25.37
CA ARG A 292 -25.54 6.78 -24.25
C ARG A 292 -26.99 6.82 -24.73
N SER A 293 -27.28 7.53 -25.82
CA SER A 293 -28.65 7.59 -26.38
C SER A 293 -29.10 6.26 -26.97
N GLU A 294 -28.17 5.51 -27.55
CA GLU A 294 -28.40 4.19 -28.13
C GLU A 294 -28.59 3.12 -27.03
N CYS A 295 -27.80 3.20 -25.97
CA CYS A 295 -27.98 2.43 -24.74
C CYS A 295 -29.34 2.69 -24.08
N ALA A 296 -29.70 3.96 -23.85
CA ALA A 296 -30.98 4.33 -23.23
C ALA A 296 -32.20 3.92 -24.07
N ASN A 297 -32.06 3.87 -25.39
CA ASN A 297 -33.10 3.35 -26.28
C ASN A 297 -33.19 1.82 -26.25
N ARG A 298 -32.06 1.10 -26.06
CA ARG A 298 -32.05 -0.36 -25.92
C ARG A 298 -32.71 -0.83 -24.64
N THR A 299 -32.41 -0.19 -23.51
CA THR A 299 -33.06 -0.50 -22.22
C THR A 299 -34.56 -0.26 -22.30
N ARG A 300 -35.00 0.87 -22.90
CA ARG A 300 -36.43 1.14 -23.13
C ARG A 300 -37.12 0.12 -24.04
N ARG A 301 -36.43 -0.44 -25.05
CA ARG A 301 -36.99 -1.51 -25.89
C ARG A 301 -37.09 -2.84 -25.14
N ALA A 302 -36.08 -3.16 -24.32
CA ALA A 302 -36.08 -4.36 -23.49
C ALA A 302 -37.21 -4.35 -22.45
N ASP A 303 -37.44 -3.21 -21.80
CA ASP A 303 -38.55 -3.03 -20.84
C ASP A 303 -39.93 -2.99 -21.53
N ALA A 304 -39.98 -2.61 -22.81
CA ALA A 304 -41.22 -2.54 -23.60
C ALA A 304 -41.63 -3.88 -24.24
N GLY A 305 -40.85 -4.95 -24.08
CA GLY A 305 -41.25 -6.32 -24.45
C GLY A 305 -41.55 -6.54 -25.93
N PHE A 306 -40.79 -5.92 -26.84
CA PHE A 306 -40.84 -6.17 -28.29
C PHE A 306 -39.70 -7.06 -28.76
#